data_AF-A0A315B3W3-F1
#
_entry.id   AF-A0A315B3W3-F1
#
_cell.length_a   1.000
_cell.length_b   1.000
_cell.length_c   1.000
_cell.angle_alpha   90.00
_cell.angle_beta   90.00
_cell.angle_gamma   90.00
#
_symmetry.space_group_name_H-M   'P 1'
#
loop_
_entity.id
_entity.type
_entity.pdbx_description
1 polymer ?
#
loop_
_entity_poly.entity_id
_entity_poly.type
_entity_poly.pdbx_seq_one_letter_code
_entity_poly.pdbx_strand_id
1 'polypeptide(L)'
;MTSEIHAHEVDVEGDFEDEFDSPSENHRMAAHHFSEAAKEHELAADAYDAGDQTASELHSFKAYRHQLNAVQYSEIAVMEAFELNEINEI
;
A
#
# COMPACT_ATOMS: atom_id res chain seq x y z
N MET A 1 32.99 -11.25 -22.88
CA MET A 1 32.24 -11.84 -21.76
C MET A 1 31.39 -10.73 -21.18
N THR A 2 30.19 -10.55 -21.72
CA THR A 2 29.22 -9.58 -21.22
C THR A 2 28.45 -10.27 -20.11
N SER A 3 28.66 -9.83 -18.87
CA SER A 3 27.92 -10.34 -17.73
C SER A 3 26.49 -9.82 -17.82
N GLU A 4 25.55 -10.72 -18.09
CA GLU A 4 24.13 -10.41 -18.03
C GLU A 4 23.77 -10.15 -16.57
N ILE A 5 23.36 -8.91 -16.28
CA ILE A 5 22.73 -8.58 -15.01
C ILE A 5 21.35 -9.23 -15.07
N HIS A 6 21.21 -10.39 -14.44
CA HIS A 6 19.92 -11.00 -14.18
C HIS A 6 19.17 -10.03 -13.25
N ALA A 7 18.29 -9.22 -13.84
CA ALA A 7 17.31 -8.48 -13.08
C ALA A 7 16.53 -9.53 -12.29
N HIS A 8 16.74 -9.56 -10.97
CA HIS A 8 15.82 -10.25 -10.09
C HIS A 8 14.53 -9.45 -10.18
N GLU A 9 13.65 -9.90 -11.07
CA GLU A 9 12.26 -9.50 -11.06
C GLU A 9 11.80 -9.78 -9.63
N VAL A 10 11.52 -8.70 -8.90
CA VAL A 10 10.84 -8.79 -7.62
C VAL A 10 9.48 -9.33 -8.00
N ASP A 11 9.26 -10.59 -7.64
CA ASP A 11 7.98 -11.25 -7.76
C ASP A 11 7.00 -10.51 -6.84
N VAL A 12 6.34 -9.49 -7.40
CA VAL A 12 5.20 -8.79 -6.79
C VAL A 12 3.90 -9.52 -7.19
N GLU A 13 3.97 -10.81 -7.48
CA GLU A 13 2.80 -11.67 -7.69
C GLU A 13 2.67 -12.65 -6.52
N GLY A 14 2.61 -12.09 -5.31
CA GLY A 14 2.05 -12.77 -4.14
C GLY A 14 0.54 -12.57 -4.09
N ASP A 15 -0.17 -13.22 -5.00
CA ASP A 15 -1.54 -13.74 -4.79
C ASP A 15 -2.55 -12.78 -4.12
N PHE A 16 -2.82 -11.62 -4.72
CA PHE A 16 -3.99 -10.79 -4.38
C PHE A 16 -5.26 -11.25 -5.13
N GLU A 17 -5.27 -12.45 -5.70
CA GLU A 17 -6.32 -12.97 -6.58
C GLU A 17 -7.46 -13.73 -5.84
N ASP A 18 -7.48 -13.73 -4.50
CA ASP A 18 -8.65 -14.19 -3.74
C ASP A 18 -9.47 -12.98 -3.25
N GLU A 19 -10.37 -12.51 -4.13
CA GLU A 19 -11.71 -11.97 -3.81
C GLU A 19 -11.82 -11.19 -2.47
N PHE A 20 -11.26 -9.98 -2.40
CA PHE A 20 -11.49 -9.05 -1.27
C PHE A 20 -12.82 -8.29 -1.47
N ASP A 21 -13.94 -9.01 -1.41
CA ASP A 21 -15.27 -8.53 -1.83
C ASP A 21 -16.12 -7.93 -0.70
N SER A 22 -15.50 -7.45 0.38
CA SER A 22 -16.21 -6.84 1.51
C SER A 22 -15.73 -5.42 1.81
N PRO A 23 -16.64 -4.45 2.01
CA PRO A 23 -16.29 -3.14 2.55
C PRO A 23 -15.47 -3.21 3.84
N SER A 24 -15.74 -4.23 4.68
CA SER A 24 -15.04 -4.42 5.94
C SER A 24 -13.58 -4.85 5.75
N GLU A 25 -13.29 -5.61 4.70
CA GLU A 25 -11.95 -6.07 4.35
C GLU A 25 -11.16 -4.95 3.68
N ASN A 26 -11.80 -4.21 2.78
CA ASN A 26 -11.24 -3.01 2.18
C ASN A 26 -10.87 -1.97 3.25
N HIS A 27 -11.69 -1.78 4.28
CA HIS A 27 -11.28 -0.95 5.43
C HIS A 27 -10.09 -1.53 6.22
N ARG A 28 -10.00 -2.86 6.41
CA ARG A 28 -8.84 -3.49 7.08
C ARG A 28 -7.56 -3.32 6.26
N MET A 29 -7.64 -3.45 4.94
CA MET A 29 -6.51 -3.24 4.02
C MET A 29 -6.07 -1.78 3.99
N ALA A 30 -7.02 -0.84 3.99
CA ALA A 30 -6.72 0.58 4.14
C ALA A 30 -5.96 0.86 5.45
N ALA A 31 -6.46 0.34 6.57
CA ALA A 31 -5.81 0.50 7.88
C ALA A 31 -4.41 -0.13 7.94
N HIS A 32 -4.23 -1.31 7.34
CA HIS A 32 -2.93 -1.97 7.22
C HIS A 32 -1.94 -1.07 6.49
N HIS A 33 -2.29 -0.57 5.30
CA HIS A 33 -1.40 0.27 4.52
C HIS A 33 -1.14 1.64 5.17
N PHE A 34 -2.11 2.26 5.84
CA PHE A 34 -1.83 3.47 6.62
C PHE A 34 -0.83 3.21 7.74
N SER A 35 -0.90 2.04 8.38
CA SER A 35 0.05 1.66 9.44
C SER A 35 1.46 1.44 8.88
N GLU A 36 1.60 0.76 7.73
CA GLU A 36 2.90 0.61 7.06
C GLU A 36 3.45 1.95 6.56
N ALA A 37 2.60 2.83 6.02
CA ALA A 37 3.01 4.18 5.62
C ALA A 37 3.57 4.98 6.81
N ALA A 38 2.92 4.90 7.97
CA ALA A 38 3.39 5.56 9.19
C ALA A 38 4.78 5.04 9.62
N LYS A 39 4.98 3.72 9.62
CA LYS A 39 6.29 3.10 9.94
C LYS A 39 7.39 3.55 8.97
N GLU A 40 7.10 3.55 7.67
CA GLU A 40 8.05 3.97 6.64
C GLU A 40 8.39 5.47 6.77
N HIS A 41 7.44 6.31 7.18
CA HIS A 41 7.74 7.71 7.52
C HIS A 41 8.65 7.86 8.75
N GLU A 42 8.46 7.06 9.80
CA GLU A 42 9.36 7.05 10.96
C GLU A 42 10.78 6.62 10.55
N LEU A 43 10.92 5.56 9.74
CA LEU A 43 12.21 5.12 9.22
C LEU A 43 12.88 6.17 8.32
N ALA A 44 12.10 6.89 7.51
CA ALA A 44 12.62 7.97 6.68
C ALA A 44 13.19 9.13 7.53
N ALA A 45 12.53 9.45 8.64
CA ALA A 45 12.98 10.46 9.59
C ALA A 45 14.27 10.02 10.31
N ASP A 46 14.31 8.80 10.82
CA ASP A 46 15.51 8.23 11.47
C ASP A 46 16.72 8.21 10.52
N ALA A 47 16.51 7.82 9.26
CA ALA A 47 17.56 7.83 8.24
C ALA A 47 18.05 9.26 7.93
N TYR A 48 17.15 10.24 7.88
CA TYR A 48 17.50 11.64 7.68
C TYR A 48 18.37 12.17 8.84
N ASP A 49 17.96 11.90 10.08
CA ASP A 49 18.69 12.29 11.29
C ASP A 49 20.07 11.63 11.38
N ALA A 50 20.21 10.41 10.84
CA ALA A 50 21.48 9.71 10.71
C ALA A 50 22.36 10.22 9.56
N GLY A 51 21.84 11.10 8.69
CA GLY A 51 22.54 11.61 7.50
C GLY A 51 22.56 10.66 6.30
N ASP A 52 21.76 9.58 6.32
CA ASP A 52 21.60 8.67 5.19
C ASP A 52 20.46 9.14 4.28
N GLN A 53 20.80 10.03 3.35
CA GLN A 53 19.84 10.63 2.43
C GLN A 53 19.19 9.60 1.49
N THR A 54 19.94 8.58 1.05
CA THR A 54 19.41 7.56 0.13
C THR A 54 18.37 6.68 0.83
N ALA A 55 18.63 6.27 2.07
CA ALA A 55 17.65 5.52 2.86
C ALA A 55 16.42 6.37 3.15
N SER A 56 16.60 7.65 3.50
CA SER A 56 15.49 8.57 3.76
C SER A 56 14.57 8.73 2.53
N GLU A 57 15.15 8.91 1.34
CA GLU A 57 14.40 9.02 0.09
C GLU A 57 13.65 7.71 -0.24
N LEU A 58 14.30 6.56 -0.04
CA LEU A 58 13.69 5.24 -0.27
C LEU A 58 12.48 5.00 0.64
N HIS A 59 12.64 5.23 1.95
CA HIS A 59 11.57 5.06 2.93
C HIS A 59 10.42 6.05 2.68
N SER A 60 10.74 7.30 2.30
CA SER A 60 9.73 8.28 1.88
C SER A 60 8.90 7.80 0.69
N PHE A 61 9.54 7.20 -0.32
CA PHE A 61 8.85 6.64 -1.48
C PHE A 61 7.95 5.46 -1.12
N LYS A 62 8.40 4.55 -0.25
CA LYS A 62 7.59 3.43 0.24
C LYS A 62 6.37 3.91 1.02
N ALA A 63 6.55 4.90 1.89
CA ALA A 63 5.45 5.49 2.63
C ALA A 63 4.37 6.07 1.69
N TYR A 64 4.80 6.80 0.65
CA TYR A 64 3.89 7.33 -0.37
C TYR A 64 3.12 6.23 -1.10
N ARG A 65 3.78 5.13 -1.47
CA ARG A 65 3.13 3.97 -2.10
C ARG A 65 2.05 3.36 -1.20
N HIS A 66 2.35 3.16 0.08
CA HIS A 66 1.37 2.67 1.04
C HIS A 66 0.21 3.64 1.24
N GLN A 67 0.45 4.94 1.30
CA GLN A 67 -0.61 5.94 1.38
C GLN A 67 -1.58 5.86 0.19
N LEU A 68 -1.06 5.72 -1.04
CA LEU A 68 -1.91 5.58 -2.23
C LEU A 68 -2.78 4.31 -2.16
N ASN A 69 -2.20 3.17 -1.80
CA ASN A 69 -2.96 1.93 -1.65
C ASN A 69 -4.03 2.07 -0.55
N ALA A 70 -3.69 2.67 0.58
CA ALA A 70 -4.62 2.86 1.68
C ALA A 70 -5.84 3.71 1.29
N VAL A 71 -5.61 4.80 0.54
CA VAL A 71 -6.68 5.64 0.00
C VAL A 71 -7.55 4.86 -0.98
N GLN A 72 -6.97 4.09 -1.89
CA GLN A 72 -7.74 3.29 -2.86
C GLN A 72 -8.64 2.26 -2.16
N TYR A 73 -8.11 1.50 -1.21
CA TYR A 73 -8.94 0.56 -0.45
C TYR A 73 -10.04 1.27 0.36
N SER A 74 -9.76 2.46 0.90
CA SER A 74 -10.79 3.25 1.58
C SER A 74 -11.87 3.74 0.62
N GLU A 75 -11.51 4.08 -0.62
CA GLU A 75 -12.45 4.51 -1.66
C GLU A 75 -13.35 3.34 -2.09
N ILE A 76 -12.76 2.18 -2.36
CA ILE A 76 -13.48 0.95 -2.72
C ILE A 76 -14.48 0.58 -1.61
N ALA A 77 -14.05 0.57 -0.34
CA ALA A 77 -14.93 0.26 0.79
C ALA A 77 -16.17 1.17 0.86
N VAL A 78 -15.97 2.45 0.56
CA VAL A 78 -17.05 3.45 0.54
C VAL A 78 -17.99 3.20 -0.64
N MET A 79 -17.44 2.95 -1.84
CA MET A 79 -18.23 2.68 -3.04
C MET A 79 -19.10 1.42 -2.88
N GLU A 80 -18.52 0.31 -2.42
CA GLU A 80 -19.23 -0.95 -2.19
C GLU A 80 -20.33 -0.81 -1.12
N ALA A 81 -20.08 -0.05 -0.05
CA ALA A 81 -21.10 0.21 0.97
C ALA A 81 -22.28 1.03 0.42
N PHE A 82 -22.02 1.97 -0.51
CA PHE A 82 -23.08 2.72 -1.18
C PHE A 82 -23.88 1.85 -2.15
N GLU A 83 -23.22 1.04 -2.97
CA GLU A 83 -23.89 0.11 -3.90
C GLU A 83 -24.81 -0.88 -3.16
N LEU A 84 -24.36 -1.41 -2.02
CA LEU A 84 -25.19 -2.28 -1.17
C LEU A 84 -26.42 -1.57 -0.59
N ASN A 85 -26.33 -0.26 -0.30
CA ASN A 85 -27.49 0.50 0.19
C ASN A 85 -28.51 0.74 -0.92
N GLU A 86 -28.08 1.06 -2.15
CA GLU A 86 -28.99 1.29 -3.28
C GLU A 86 -29.79 0.03 -3.65
N ILE A 87 -29.19 -1.16 -3.54
CA ILE A 87 -29.87 -2.44 -3.82
C ILE A 87 -30.93 -2.77 -2.75
N ASN A 88 -30.73 -2.36 -1.50
CA ASN A 88 -31.66 -2.65 -0.39
C ASN A 88 -32.88 -1.72 -0.31
N GLU A 89 -32.95 -0.68 -1.14
CA GLU A 89 -34.06 0.28 -1.19
C GLU A 89 -35.12 -0.04 -2.28
N ILE A 90 -35.01 -1.19 -2.97
CA ILE A 90 -35.94 -1.68 -4.01
C ILE A 90 -36.81 -2.83 -3.48
#